data_AF-A0A4R4D5Z8-F1
#
_entry.id   AF-A0A4R4D5Z8-F1
#
_cell.length_a   1.000
_cell.length_b   1.000
_cell.length_c   1.000
_cell.angle_alpha   90.00
_cell.angle_beta   90.00
_cell.angle_gamma   90.00
#
_symmetry.space_group_name_H-M   'P 1'
#
loop_
_entity.id
_entity.type
_entity.pdbx_description
1 polymer ?
#
loop_
_entity_poly.entity_id
_entity_poly.type
_entity_poly.pdbx_seq_one_letter_code
_entity_poly.pdbx_strand_id
1 'polypeptide(L)'
;MAAKRRLPIEVDVAAAARLVLASYLDFLGRPVPEEEKGDSKAFAARHAAARAALSHLEQIDKLAERHGDEAQQRTVGDILAEARRHLAATPFNEQEEPEDDAGGDA
;
A
#
# COMPACT_ATOMS: atom_id res chain seq x y z
N MET A 1 -9.56 -30.77 -5.02
CA MET A 1 -10.24 -29.47 -4.86
C MET A 1 -10.14 -29.08 -3.39
N ALA A 2 -9.19 -28.21 -3.01
CA ALA A 2 -9.05 -27.77 -1.63
C ALA A 2 -10.20 -26.81 -1.28
N ALA A 3 -10.95 -27.11 -0.21
CA ALA A 3 -12.03 -26.25 0.26
C ALA A 3 -11.45 -24.89 0.68
N LYS A 4 -11.88 -23.81 0.01
CA LYS A 4 -11.59 -22.43 0.42
C LYS A 4 -12.10 -22.27 1.86
N ARG A 5 -11.18 -22.21 2.83
CA ARG A 5 -11.50 -21.87 4.23
C ARG A 5 -12.18 -20.51 4.22
N ARG A 6 -13.50 -20.48 4.39
CA ARG A 6 -14.25 -19.23 4.56
C ARG A 6 -13.89 -18.69 5.94
N LEU A 7 -13.53 -17.41 6.00
CA LEU A 7 -13.31 -16.72 7.26
C LEU A 7 -14.62 -16.75 8.07
N PRO A 8 -14.56 -16.86 9.40
CA PRO A 8 -15.75 -16.90 10.26
C PRO A 8 -16.51 -15.56 10.33
N ILE A 9 -16.00 -14.52 9.66
CA ILE A 9 -16.57 -13.18 9.57
C ILE A 9 -16.63 -12.85 8.07
N GLU A 10 -17.77 -12.35 7.59
CA GLU A 10 -17.84 -11.75 6.25
C GLU A 10 -17.00 -10.48 6.25
N VAL A 11 -15.83 -10.55 5.63
CA VAL A 11 -14.93 -9.40 5.50
C VAL A 11 -15.26 -8.70 4.18
N ASP A 12 -15.73 -7.46 4.27
CA ASP A 12 -15.83 -6.60 3.10
C ASP A 12 -14.44 -6.08 2.70
N VAL A 13 -13.75 -6.86 1.88
CA VAL A 13 -12.41 -6.53 1.37
C VAL A 13 -12.42 -5.26 0.51
N ALA A 14 -13.54 -4.94 -0.15
CA ALA A 14 -13.67 -3.72 -0.92
C ALA A 14 -13.79 -2.49 -0.01
N ALA A 15 -14.54 -2.59 1.10
CA ALA A 15 -14.54 -1.54 2.13
C ALA A 15 -13.17 -1.36 2.78
N ALA A 16 -12.46 -2.45 3.08
CA ALA A 16 -11.10 -2.40 3.61
C ALA A 16 -10.14 -1.67 2.65
N ALA A 17 -10.16 -2.02 1.36
CA ALA A 17 -9.34 -1.36 0.34
C ALA A 17 -9.65 0.14 0.22
N ARG A 18 -10.94 0.53 0.28
CA ARG A 18 -11.36 1.94 0.27
C ARG A 18 -10.81 2.73 1.46
N LEU A 19 -10.81 2.14 2.66
CA LEU A 19 -10.28 2.79 3.85
C LEU A 19 -8.77 3.03 3.75
N VAL A 20 -8.03 2.04 3.24
CA VAL A 20 -6.58 2.16 3.03
C VAL A 20 -6.28 3.20 1.95
N LEU A 21 -7.00 3.19 0.82
CA LEU A 21 -6.85 4.20 -0.23
C LEU A 21 -7.16 5.61 0.29
N ALA A 22 -8.24 5.79 1.05
CA ALA A 22 -8.59 7.09 1.60
C ALA A 22 -7.48 7.62 2.54
N SER A 23 -6.94 6.76 3.40
CA SER A 23 -5.85 7.11 4.31
C SER A 23 -4.55 7.45 3.55
N TYR A 24 -4.27 6.70 2.48
CA TYR A 24 -3.14 6.94 1.59
C TYR A 24 -3.24 8.29 0.86
N LEU A 25 -4.41 8.58 0.26
CA LEU A 25 -4.65 9.84 -0.45
C LEU A 25 -4.60 11.04 0.51
N ASP A 26 -5.17 10.90 1.72
CA ASP A 26 -5.06 11.93 2.75
C ASP A 26 -3.59 12.16 3.14
N PHE A 27 -2.82 11.10 3.37
CA PHE A 27 -1.39 11.21 3.68
C PHE A 27 -0.58 11.90 2.58
N LEU A 28 -0.84 11.57 1.30
CA LEU A 28 -0.19 12.21 0.16
C LEU A 28 -0.59 13.68 0.00
N GLY A 29 -1.86 14.01 0.27
CA GLY A 29 -2.39 15.37 0.17
C GLY A 29 -1.94 16.29 1.30
N ARG A 30 -1.47 15.73 2.43
CA ARG A 30 -0.97 16.54 3.56
C ARG A 30 0.31 17.27 3.18
N PRO A 31 0.36 18.61 3.38
CA PRO A 31 1.58 19.38 3.14
C PRO A 31 2.71 18.87 4.04
N VAL A 32 3.93 18.89 3.52
CA VAL A 32 5.13 18.61 4.31
C VAL A 32 5.34 19.78 5.28
N PRO A 33 5.48 19.53 6.59
CA PRO A 33 5.84 20.57 7.57
C PRO A 33 7.11 21.31 7.14
N GLU A 34 7.18 22.63 7.36
CA GLU A 34 8.38 23.42 6.99
C GLU A 34 9.67 22.87 7.63
N GLU A 35 9.55 22.32 8.84
CA GLU A 35 10.64 21.71 9.63
C GLU A 35 11.23 20.47 8.94
N GLU A 36 10.42 19.76 8.15
CA GLU A 36 10.79 18.54 7.43
C GLU A 36 11.24 18.83 5.99
N LYS A 37 11.12 20.07 5.51
CA LYS A 37 11.52 20.42 4.14
C LYS A 37 13.04 20.39 4.00
N GLY A 38 13.49 19.56 3.06
CA GLY A 38 14.92 19.35 2.82
C GLY A 38 15.56 18.32 3.76
N ASP A 39 14.82 17.76 4.72
CA ASP A 39 15.27 16.60 5.50
C ASP A 39 15.08 15.33 4.67
N SER A 40 16.20 14.73 4.25
CA SER A 40 16.22 13.48 3.49
C SER A 40 15.63 12.30 4.28
N LYS A 41 15.76 12.30 5.61
CA LYS A 41 15.19 11.25 6.47
C LYS A 41 13.68 11.36 6.54
N ALA A 42 13.14 12.58 6.71
CA ALA A 42 11.71 12.82 6.69
C ALA A 42 11.10 12.44 5.33
N PHE A 43 11.77 12.79 4.23
CA PHE A 43 11.39 12.38 2.88
C PHE A 43 11.35 10.85 2.72
N ALA A 44 12.42 10.15 3.11
CA ALA A 44 12.49 8.69 3.03
C ALA A 44 11.42 8.01 3.89
N ALA A 45 11.16 8.52 5.10
CA ALA A 45 10.11 8.00 5.98
C ALA A 45 8.72 8.17 5.36
N ARG A 46 8.44 9.32 4.72
CA ARG A 46 7.17 9.55 4.02
C ARG A 46 7.01 8.61 2.82
N HIS A 47 8.08 8.38 2.07
CA HIS A 47 8.08 7.43 0.95
C HIS A 47 7.84 5.99 1.42
N ALA A 48 8.50 5.57 2.49
CA ALA A 48 8.30 4.26 3.10
C ALA A 48 6.84 4.07 3.57
N ALA A 49 6.24 5.09 4.18
CA ALA A 49 4.83 5.05 4.58
C ALA A 49 3.88 4.91 3.37
N ALA A 50 4.14 5.65 2.27
CA ALA A 50 3.39 5.53 1.02
C ALA A 50 3.50 4.12 0.42
N ARG A 51 4.70 3.53 0.40
CA ARG A 51 4.92 2.15 -0.06
C ARG A 51 4.24 1.12 0.84
N ALA A 52 4.26 1.30 2.16
CA ALA A 52 3.60 0.41 3.10
C ALA A 52 2.08 0.37 2.88
N ALA A 53 1.46 1.52 2.61
CA ALA A 53 0.04 1.58 2.26
C ALA A 53 -0.29 0.81 0.97
N LEU A 54 0.57 0.93 -0.05
CA LEU A 54 0.42 0.17 -1.30
C LEU A 54 0.55 -1.34 -1.05
N SER A 55 1.55 -1.77 -0.27
CA SER A 55 1.74 -3.17 0.09
C SER A 55 0.52 -3.74 0.82
N HIS A 56 -0.13 -2.94 1.68
CA HIS A 56 -1.36 -3.34 2.34
C HIS A 56 -2.52 -3.53 1.34
N LEU A 57 -2.65 -2.64 0.33
CA LEU A 57 -3.65 -2.84 -0.74
C LEU A 57 -3.39 -4.13 -1.53
N GLU A 58 -2.13 -4.49 -1.80
CA GLU A 58 -1.78 -5.76 -2.46
C GLU A 58 -2.12 -6.98 -1.59
N GLN A 59 -2.02 -6.87 -0.26
CA GLN A 59 -2.46 -7.92 0.65
C GLN A 59 -3.99 -8.06 0.63
N ILE A 60 -4.73 -6.95 0.57
CA ILE A 60 -6.19 -6.97 0.45
C ILE A 60 -6.63 -7.56 -0.89
N ASP A 61 -5.91 -7.29 -1.98
CA ASP A 61 -6.14 -7.90 -3.29
C ASP A 61 -5.99 -9.42 -3.25
N LYS A 62 -4.90 -9.92 -2.66
CA LYS A 62 -4.70 -11.37 -2.42
C LYS A 62 -5.78 -11.99 -1.54
N LEU A 63 -6.33 -11.23 -0.59
CA LEU A 63 -7.48 -11.68 0.22
C LEU A 63 -8.76 -11.72 -0.61
N ALA A 64 -8.99 -10.75 -1.50
CA ALA A 64 -10.13 -10.71 -2.39
C ALA A 64 -10.14 -11.89 -3.38
N GLU A 65 -8.99 -12.28 -3.95
CA GLU A 65 -8.86 -13.48 -4.79
C GLU A 65 -9.29 -14.77 -4.06
N ARG A 66 -8.97 -14.84 -2.77
CA ARG A 66 -9.24 -16.03 -1.93
C ARG A 66 -10.67 -16.06 -1.41
N HIS A 67 -11.21 -14.91 -0.99
CA HIS A 67 -12.42 -14.84 -0.17
C HIS A 67 -13.50 -13.89 -0.69
N GLY A 68 -13.16 -12.94 -1.56
CA GLY A 68 -14.10 -11.98 -2.13
C GLY A 68 -14.91 -12.55 -3.30
N ASP A 69 -16.07 -11.95 -3.56
CA ASP A 69 -16.81 -12.17 -4.80
C ASP A 69 -16.17 -11.40 -5.99
N GLU A 70 -16.68 -11.64 -7.20
CA GLU A 70 -16.14 -10.98 -8.39
C GLU A 70 -16.27 -9.45 -8.37
N ALA A 71 -17.31 -8.90 -7.74
CA ALA A 71 -17.52 -7.46 -7.64
C ALA A 71 -16.49 -6.82 -6.70
N GLN A 72 -16.21 -7.48 -5.58
CA GLN A 72 -15.16 -7.11 -4.64
C GLN A 72 -13.79 -7.21 -5.28
N GLN A 73 -13.49 -8.29 -6.00
CA GLN A 73 -12.21 -8.46 -6.72
C GLN A 73 -11.98 -7.34 -7.73
N ARG A 74 -12.99 -7.04 -8.58
CA ARG A 74 -12.91 -5.92 -9.52
C ARG A 74 -12.66 -4.58 -8.82
N THR A 75 -13.42 -4.30 -7.75
CA THR A 75 -13.29 -3.06 -6.98
C THR A 75 -11.90 -2.91 -6.36
N VAL A 76 -11.35 -3.98 -5.78
CA VAL A 76 -10.00 -3.95 -5.17
C VAL A 76 -8.93 -3.77 -6.24
N GLY A 77 -9.07 -4.43 -7.40
CA GLY A 77 -8.17 -4.25 -8.54
C GLY A 77 -8.16 -2.80 -9.07
N ASP A 78 -9.32 -2.17 -9.17
CA ASP A 78 -9.45 -0.78 -9.59
C ASP A 78 -8.76 0.18 -8.60
N ILE A 79 -8.97 -0.04 -7.29
CA ILE A 79 -8.32 0.71 -6.21
C ILE A 79 -6.80 0.56 -6.25
N LEU A 80 -6.30 -0.65 -6.46
CA LEU A 80 -4.86 -0.91 -6.52
C LEU A 80 -4.24 -0.22 -7.75
N ALA A 81 -4.91 -0.26 -8.90
CA ALA A 81 -4.48 0.43 -10.10
C ALA A 81 -4.46 1.96 -9.89
N GLU A 82 -5.44 2.52 -9.19
CA GLU A 82 -5.48 3.93 -8.80
C GLU A 82 -4.31 4.32 -7.90
N ALA A 83 -4.10 3.58 -6.81
CA ALA A 83 -2.99 3.84 -5.88
C ALA A 83 -1.63 3.82 -6.59
N ARG A 84 -1.40 2.86 -7.49
CA ARG A 84 -0.16 2.78 -8.30
C ARG A 84 0.05 3.99 -9.20
N ARG A 85 -1.02 4.53 -9.81
CA ARG A 85 -0.94 5.76 -10.63
C ARG A 85 -0.53 6.97 -9.78
N HIS A 86 -1.07 7.10 -8.57
CA HIS A 86 -0.70 8.21 -7.67
C HIS A 86 0.76 8.15 -7.22
N LEU A 87 1.26 6.95 -6.90
CA LEU A 87 2.67 6.78 -6.53
C LEU A 87 3.60 7.13 -7.70
N ALA A 88 3.30 6.64 -8.90
CA ALA A 88 4.10 6.90 -10.11
C ALA A 88 4.04 8.37 -10.58
N ALA A 89 2.91 9.04 -10.38
CA ALA A 89 2.76 10.47 -10.70
C ALA A 89 3.50 11.39 -9.74
N THR A 90 3.93 10.89 -8.58
CA THR A 90 4.73 11.68 -7.66
C THR A 90 6.21 11.49 -8.03
N PRO A 91 6.94 12.56 -8.40
CA PRO A 91 8.33 12.46 -8.86
C PRO A 91 9.24 12.13 -7.67
N PHE A 92 9.25 10.87 -7.26
CA PHE A 92 10.21 10.31 -6.32
C PHE A 92 11.32 9.68 -7.15
N ASN A 93 12.50 10.27 -7.10
CA ASN A 93 13.67 9.78 -7.82
C ASN A 93 13.96 8.34 -7.36
N GLU A 94 13.78 7.37 -8.26
CA GLU A 94 14.10 5.96 -8.04
C GLU A 94 15.61 5.77 -8.00
N GLN A 95 16.23 6.10 -6.87
CA GLN A 95 17.48 5.44 -6.48
C GLN A 95 17.08 4.34 -5.51
N GLU A 96 16.91 3.14 -6.07
CA GLU A 96 16.97 1.90 -5.32
C GLU A 96 18.32 1.85 -4.60
N GLU A 97 18.35 2.20 -3.32
CA GLU A 97 19.41 1.69 -2.46
C GLU A 97 19.12 0.20 -2.24
N PRO A 98 19.99 -0.71 -2.70
CA PRO A 98 19.83 -2.13 -2.39
C PRO A 98 19.83 -2.30 -0.87
N GLU A 99 18.95 -3.18 -0.38
CA GLU A 99 18.99 -3.65 1.00
C GLU A 99 20.40 -4.21 1.27
N ASP A 100 21.20 -3.43 2.00
CA ASP A 100 22.53 -3.82 2.42
C ASP A 100 22.34 -4.93 3.47
N ASP A 101 22.49 -6.18 3.02
CA ASP A 101 22.66 -7.37 3.83
C ASP A 101 23.98 -7.23 4.62
N ALA A 102 23.94 -6.47 5.71
CA ALA A 102 25.03 -6.35 6.65
C ALA A 102 24.91 -7.44 7.72
N GLY A 103 25.63 -8.54 7.47
CA GLY A 103 25.73 -9.71 8.33
C GLY A 103 26.27 -9.44 9.75
N GLY A 104 25.93 -10.36 10.65
CA GLY A 104 26.53 -10.47 11.97
C GLY A 104 27.01 -11.90 12.19
N ASP A 105 28.22 -12.20 11.70
CA ASP A 105 29.05 -13.31 12.19
C ASP A 105 30.05 -12.70 13.18
N ALA A 106 29.98 -13.10 14.44
CA ALA A 106 30.92 -12.77 15.50
C ALA A 106 30.93 -13.91 16.54
#